data_AF-A0A243BIE0-F1
#
_entry.id   AF-A0A243BIE0-F1
#
_cell.length_a   1.000
_cell.length_b   1.000
_cell.length_c   1.000
_cell.angle_alpha   90.00
_cell.angle_beta   90.00
_cell.angle_gamma   90.00
#
_symmetry.space_group_name_H-M   'P 1'
#
loop_
_entity.id
_entity.type
_entity.pdbx_description
1 polymer ?
#
loop_
_entity_poly.entity_id
_entity_poly.type
_entity_poly.pdbx_seq_one_letter_code
_entity_poly.pdbx_strand_id
1 'polypeptide(L)'
;MEPGIVSDGRNKETNEHNRSKLELVRLTIPRRVYTNNHLDVVAHSVISLYNKRDRICGLRMTYKPTLLRFFNGRFEPLSNNKELILDTVNI
;
A
#
# COMPACT_ATOMS: atom_id res chain seq x y z
N MET A 1 -5.27 8.49 -10.58
CA MET A 1 -4.93 7.49 -9.54
C MET A 1 -6.20 6.74 -9.35
N GLU A 2 -6.22 5.45 -9.69
CA GLU A 2 -7.45 4.68 -9.48
C GLU A 2 -7.75 4.63 -7.97
N PRO A 3 -8.99 4.93 -7.55
CA PRO A 3 -9.34 4.93 -6.15
C PRO A 3 -9.34 3.49 -5.62
N GLY A 4 -8.69 3.27 -4.47
CA GLY A 4 -8.83 2.06 -3.65
C GLY A 4 -9.52 2.37 -2.32
N ILE A 5 -9.69 1.38 -1.44
CA ILE A 5 -10.45 1.45 -0.18
C ILE A 5 -10.04 2.62 0.72
N VAL A 6 -8.75 2.97 0.70
CA VAL A 6 -8.19 4.07 1.48
C VAL A 6 -8.52 5.43 0.85
N SER A 7 -8.55 5.52 -0.48
CA SER A 7 -8.74 6.76 -1.24
C SER A 7 -10.21 7.09 -1.49
N ASP A 8 -11.06 6.08 -1.67
CA ASP A 8 -12.42 6.24 -2.24
C ASP A 8 -13.48 6.82 -1.28
N GLY A 9 -13.07 7.33 -0.11
CA GLY A 9 -14.02 7.95 0.81
C GLY A 9 -15.00 6.94 1.46
N ARG A 10 -16.02 7.46 2.12
CA ARG A 10 -17.12 6.64 2.67
C ARG A 10 -18.41 7.04 1.99
N ASN A 11 -19.33 6.11 1.91
CA ASN A 11 -20.70 6.43 1.50
C ASN A 11 -21.30 7.39 2.53
N LYS A 12 -21.86 8.50 2.06
CA LYS A 12 -22.44 9.56 2.90
C LYS A 12 -23.69 9.10 3.66
N GLU A 13 -24.38 8.07 3.16
CA GLU A 13 -25.62 7.57 3.73
C GLU A 13 -25.37 6.40 4.70
N THR A 14 -24.48 5.47 4.36
CA THR A 14 -24.23 4.27 5.19
C THR A 14 -23.01 4.37 6.10
N ASN A 15 -22.15 5.38 5.92
CA ASN A 15 -20.86 5.49 6.60
C ASN A 15 -19.92 4.28 6.39
N GLU A 16 -20.21 3.40 5.43
CA GLU A 16 -19.35 2.28 5.07
C GLU A 16 -18.25 2.70 4.10
N HIS A 17 -17.19 1.90 4.04
CA HIS A 17 -16.12 2.10 3.06
C HIS A 17 -16.64 1.85 1.65
N ASN A 18 -16.38 2.80 0.74
CA ASN A 18 -16.58 2.55 -0.68
C ASN A 18 -15.56 1.50 -1.12
N ARG A 19 -16.05 0.28 -1.40
CA ARG A 19 -15.24 -0.82 -1.90
C ARG A 19 -15.05 -0.62 -3.39
N SER A 20 -13.92 -0.03 -3.76
CA SER A 20 -13.55 0.11 -5.16
C SER A 20 -13.45 -1.27 -5.81
N LYS A 21 -13.76 -1.34 -7.10
CA LYS A 21 -13.58 -2.56 -7.89
C LYS A 21 -12.10 -2.91 -8.08
N LEU A 22 -11.20 -1.92 -7.90
CA LEU A 22 -9.77 -2.04 -8.14
C LEU A 22 -8.98 -1.65 -6.89
N GLU A 23 -8.26 -2.60 -6.30
CA GLU A 23 -7.29 -2.38 -5.21
C GLU A 23 -5.89 -2.54 -5.77
N LEU A 24 -5.34 -1.46 -6.33
CA LEU A 24 -4.09 -1.48 -7.09
C LEU A 24 -3.01 -0.63 -6.42
N VAL A 25 -1.77 -1.11 -6.48
CA VAL A 25 -0.57 -0.33 -6.17
C VAL A 25 0.01 0.21 -7.47
N ARG A 26 0.20 1.53 -7.55
CA ARG A 26 0.65 2.20 -8.78
C ARG A 26 2.16 2.46 -8.74
N LEU A 27 2.92 1.82 -9.63
CA LEU A 27 4.33 2.15 -9.90
C LEU A 27 4.41 3.28 -10.92
N THR A 28 4.71 4.50 -10.47
CA THR A 28 4.75 5.69 -11.33
C THR A 28 6.20 6.06 -11.64
N ILE A 29 6.59 6.06 -12.92
CA ILE A 29 7.98 6.33 -13.35
C ILE A 29 8.10 7.77 -13.88
N PRO A 30 8.83 8.66 -13.20
CA PRO A 30 9.13 10.00 -13.71
C PRO A 30 9.98 9.96 -14.98
N ARG A 31 9.69 10.87 -15.92
CA ARG A 31 10.37 10.94 -17.21
C ARG A 31 11.84 11.33 -17.04
N ARG A 32 12.75 10.52 -17.62
CA ARG A 32 14.21 10.77 -17.68
C ARG A 32 14.92 10.84 -16.31
N VAL A 33 14.34 10.26 -15.26
CA VAL A 33 14.94 10.26 -13.90
C VAL A 33 15.69 8.97 -13.60
N TYR A 34 15.12 7.82 -13.97
CA TYR A 34 15.66 6.50 -13.61
C TYR A 34 16.32 5.79 -14.78
N THR A 35 17.29 4.94 -14.45
CA THR A 35 17.98 4.02 -15.37
C THR A 35 17.40 2.61 -15.29
N ASN A 36 17.82 1.72 -16.19
CA ASN A 36 17.40 0.31 -16.17
C ASN A 36 17.75 -0.38 -14.85
N ASN A 37 18.93 -0.14 -14.29
CA ASN A 37 19.33 -0.74 -13.01
C ASN A 37 18.38 -0.37 -11.86
N HIS A 38 17.78 0.83 -11.87
CA HIS A 38 16.77 1.19 -10.88
C HIS A 38 15.49 0.36 -11.07
N LEU A 39 15.11 0.07 -12.31
CA LEU A 39 13.95 -0.75 -12.62
C LEU A 39 14.19 -2.23 -12.30
N ASP A 40 15.43 -2.72 -12.44
CA ASP A 40 15.80 -4.07 -12.02
C ASP A 40 15.61 -4.24 -10.51
N VAL A 41 16.01 -3.25 -9.71
CA VAL A 41 15.76 -3.25 -8.26
C VAL A 41 14.26 -3.30 -7.96
N VAL A 42 13.46 -2.43 -8.61
CA VAL A 42 11.99 -2.43 -8.43
C VAL A 42 11.39 -3.79 -8.79
N ALA A 43 11.78 -4.38 -9.92
CA ALA A 43 11.28 -5.68 -10.37
C ALA A 43 11.63 -6.79 -9.37
N HIS A 44 12.90 -6.87 -8.94
CA HIS A 44 13.33 -7.86 -7.95
C HIS A 44 12.61 -7.69 -6.60
N SER A 45 12.41 -6.45 -6.13
CA SER A 45 11.67 -6.20 -4.89
C SER A 45 10.23 -6.68 -4.98
N VAL A 46 9.54 -6.41 -6.09
CA VAL A 46 8.15 -6.84 -6.30
C VAL A 46 8.05 -8.36 -6.41
N ILE A 47 8.94 -9.02 -7.16
CA ILE A 47 8.99 -10.49 -7.29
C ILE A 47 9.24 -11.13 -5.93
N SER A 48 10.21 -10.62 -5.17
CA SER A 48 10.52 -11.11 -3.82
C SER A 48 9.33 -10.98 -2.87
N LEU A 49 8.62 -9.85 -2.90
CA LEU A 49 7.41 -9.64 -2.10
C LEU A 49 6.28 -10.58 -2.53
N TYR A 50 6.08 -10.78 -3.84
CA TYR A 50 5.06 -11.68 -4.38
C TYR A 50 5.26 -13.14 -3.93
N ASN A 51 6.51 -13.59 -3.86
CA ASN A 51 6.84 -14.93 -3.36
C ASN A 51 6.52 -15.09 -1.86
N LYS A 52 6.44 -13.99 -1.11
CA LYS A 52 6.11 -13.96 0.33
C LYS A 52 4.67 -13.51 0.62
N ARG A 53 3.81 -13.38 -0.41
CA ARG A 53 2.48 -12.76 -0.29
C ARG A 53 1.58 -13.36 0.80
N ASP A 54 1.68 -14.67 1.03
CA ASP A 54 0.87 -15.38 2.01
C ASP A 54 1.24 -15.03 3.47
N ARG A 55 2.40 -14.36 3.66
CA ARG A 55 2.86 -13.85 4.95
C ARG A 55 2.48 -12.39 5.19
N ILE A 56 1.98 -11.68 4.15
CA ILE A 56 1.60 -10.26 4.25
C ILE A 56 0.25 -10.17 4.97
N CYS A 57 0.22 -9.50 6.12
CA CYS A 57 -1.02 -9.27 6.85
C CYS A 57 -1.71 -7.97 6.41
N GLY A 58 -3.03 -7.93 6.59
CA GLY A 58 -3.81 -6.70 6.39
C GLY A 58 -3.46 -5.63 7.41
N LEU A 59 -3.88 -4.40 7.11
CA LEU A 59 -3.66 -3.22 7.96
C LEU A 59 -4.97 -2.73 8.57
N ARG A 60 -4.91 -2.25 9.81
CA ARG A 60 -6.00 -1.51 10.47
C ARG A 60 -5.62 -0.04 10.56
N MET A 61 -6.56 0.84 10.22
CA MET A 61 -6.37 2.29 10.35
C MET A 61 -6.49 2.69 11.83
N THR A 62 -5.45 3.30 12.40
CA THR A 62 -5.38 3.75 13.80
C THR A 62 -5.76 5.21 13.95
N TYR A 63 -5.37 6.04 12.99
CA TYR A 63 -5.69 7.45 12.94
C TYR A 63 -6.33 7.79 11.60
N LYS A 64 -7.50 8.43 11.67
CA LYS A 64 -8.30 8.80 10.52
C LYS A 64 -8.58 10.31 10.51
N PRO A 65 -7.92 11.07 9.61
CA PRO A 65 -8.26 12.47 9.37
C PRO A 65 -9.64 12.62 8.72
N THR A 66 -10.30 13.76 8.98
CA THR A 66 -11.65 14.09 8.44
C THR A 66 -11.65 14.22 6.91
N LEU A 67 -10.56 14.72 6.33
CA LEU A 67 -10.37 14.85 4.89
C LEU A 67 -9.10 14.11 4.45
N LEU A 68 -9.08 13.65 3.20
CA LEU A 68 -7.86 13.20 2.53
C LEU A 68 -7.06 12.14 3.33
N ARG A 69 -7.78 11.17 3.91
CA ARG A 69 -7.22 10.14 4.80
C ARG A 69 -6.11 9.28 4.20
N PHE A 70 -5.97 9.24 2.87
CA PHE A 70 -4.88 8.52 2.21
C PHE A 70 -3.53 9.23 2.32
N PHE A 71 -3.52 10.54 2.58
CA PHE A 71 -2.28 11.29 2.82
C PHE A 71 -1.83 11.22 4.28
N ASN A 72 -2.76 11.35 5.23
CA ASN A 72 -2.45 11.51 6.66
C ASN A 72 -2.94 10.36 7.55
N GLY A 73 -3.48 9.28 6.97
CA GLY A 73 -3.94 8.11 7.70
C GLY A 73 -2.77 7.33 8.30
N ARG A 74 -2.92 6.86 9.53
CA ARG A 74 -1.96 5.94 10.16
C ARG A 74 -2.54 4.55 10.24
N PHE A 75 -1.67 3.56 10.16
CA PHE A 75 -2.04 2.15 10.10
C PHE A 75 -1.16 1.32 11.03
N GLU A 76 -1.71 0.21 11.50
CA GLU A 76 -1.00 -0.84 12.22
C GLU A 76 -1.29 -2.20 11.57
N PRO A 77 -0.35 -3.16 11.62
CA PRO A 77 -0.59 -4.51 11.13
C PRO A 77 -1.64 -5.24 11.97
N LEU A 78 -2.47 -6.07 11.33
CA LEU A 78 -3.42 -6.95 12.01
C LEU A 78 -2.73 -8.14 12.70
N SER A 79 -1.52 -8.47 12.29
CA SER A 79 -0.70 -9.52 12.90
C SER A 79 0.44 -8.90 13.73
N ASN A 80 0.71 -9.49 14.91
CA ASN A 80 1.87 -9.14 15.72
C ASN A 80 3.20 -9.63 15.11
N ASN A 81 3.16 -10.50 14.10
CA ASN A 81 4.35 -10.98 13.41
C ASN A 81 4.90 -9.89 12.48
N LYS A 82 5.89 -9.15 12.97
CA LYS A 82 6.60 -8.07 12.25
C LYS A 82 7.61 -8.57 11.21
N GLU A 83 7.60 -9.87 10.89
CA GLU A 83 8.62 -10.55 10.07
C GLU A 83 8.89 -9.81 8.75
N LEU A 84 7.85 -9.35 8.05
CA LEU A 84 8.02 -8.64 6.77
C LEU A 84 8.35 -7.15 6.88
N ILE A 85 8.15 -6.53 8.04
CA ILE A 85 8.45 -5.10 8.23
C ILE A 85 9.93 -4.90 8.57
N LEU A 86 10.55 -5.87 9.25
CA LEU A 86 11.93 -5.78 9.74
C LEU A 86 12.98 -6.29 8.73
N ASP A 87 12.63 -7.26 7.87
CA ASP A 87 13.57 -7.84 6.89
C ASP A 87 13.99 -6.90 5.75
N THR A 88 13.31 -5.75 5.58
CA THR A 88 13.57 -4.82 4.46
C THR A 88 14.74 -3.85 4.74
N VAL A 89 15.35 -3.91 5.93
CA VAL A 89 16.44 -2.99 6.32
C VAL A 89 17.83 -3.50 5.91
N ASN A 90 17.95 -4.72 5.37
CA ASN A 90 19.21 -5.29 4.89
C ASN A 90 19.22 -5.48 3.37
N ILE A 91 19.12 -4.38 2.61
CA ILE A 91 19.55 -4.31 1.21
C ILE A 91 20.63 -3.24 1.13
#